data_AF-A0AAE2ZK44-F1
#
_entry.id   AF-A0AAE2ZK44-F1
#
_cell.length_a   1.000
_cell.length_b   1.000
_cell.length_c   1.000
_cell.angle_alpha   90.00
_cell.angle_beta   90.00
_cell.angle_gamma   90.00
#
_symmetry.space_group_name_H-M   'P 1'
#
loop_
_entity.id
_entity.type
_entity.pdbx_description
1 polymer ?
#
loop_
_entity_poly.entity_id
_entity_poly.type
_entity_poly.pdbx_seq_one_letter_code
_entity_poly.pdbx_strand_id
1 'polypeptide(L)' 'MANKTIKTHTIGAAGQRITIAVTALIVGAFFIFGAGLANSAVLHDTAHDARHAYGFPCH' A
#
# COMPACT_ATOMS: atom_id res chain seq x y z
N MET A 1 -43.84 -11.40 -5.62
CA MET A 1 -42.41 -11.74 -5.63
C MET A 1 -41.71 -10.76 -6.58
N ALA A 2 -40.91 -9.82 -6.07
CA ALA A 2 -40.25 -8.81 -6.91
C ALA A 2 -38.87 -9.31 -7.36
N ASN A 3 -38.68 -9.48 -8.67
CA ASN A 3 -37.41 -9.90 -9.25
C ASN A 3 -36.42 -8.72 -9.29
N LYS A 4 -35.38 -8.77 -8.46
CA LYS A 4 -34.31 -7.76 -8.45
C LYS A 4 -33.32 -8.04 -9.57
N THR A 5 -33.35 -7.23 -10.63
CA THR A 5 -32.40 -7.30 -11.73
C THR A 5 -30.99 -6.90 -11.25
N ILE A 6 -30.04 -7.83 -11.30
CA ILE A 6 -28.62 -7.58 -11.06
C ILE A 6 -28.07 -6.89 -12.31
N LYS A 7 -27.59 -5.64 -12.16
CA LYS A 7 -26.83 -4.97 -13.22
C LYS A 7 -25.40 -5.51 -13.20
N THR A 8 -25.08 -6.42 -14.12
CA THR A 8 -23.70 -6.86 -14.33
C THR A 8 -22.90 -5.71 -14.93
N HIS A 9 -21.96 -5.17 -14.15
CA HIS A 9 -21.10 -4.08 -14.58
C HIS A 9 -19.95 -4.68 -15.42
N THR A 10 -20.12 -4.71 -16.74
CA THR A 10 -19.04 -5.04 -17.67
C THR A 10 -18.03 -3.89 -17.70
N ILE A 11 -17.01 -4.00 -16.85
CA ILE A 11 -15.91 -3.04 -16.81
C ILE A 11 -15.11 -3.19 -18.11
N GLY A 12 -15.08 -2.13 -18.93
CA GLY A 12 -14.38 -2.15 -20.23
C GLY A 12 -12.90 -2.49 -20.06
N ALA A 13 -12.42 -3.48 -20.81
CA ALA A 13 -11.09 -4.08 -20.63
C ALA A 13 -9.94 -3.07 -20.78
N ALA A 14 -10.07 -2.05 -21.63
CA ALA A 14 -9.02 -1.05 -21.85
C ALA A 14 -8.81 -0.14 -20.63
N GLY A 15 -9.88 0.48 -20.11
CA GLY A 15 -9.79 1.35 -18.93
C GLY A 15 -9.33 0.61 -17.68
N GLN A 16 -9.82 -0.63 -17.49
CA GLN A 16 -9.41 -1.48 -16.37
C GLN A 16 -7.91 -1.79 -16.39
N ARG A 17 -7.35 -2.10 -17.57
CA ARG A 17 -5.91 -2.38 -17.72
C ARG A 17 -5.04 -1.18 -17.39
N ILE A 18 -5.45 0.02 -17.81
CA ILE A 18 -4.73 1.25 -17.50
C ILE A 18 -4.77 1.53 -15.99
N THR A 19 -5.95 1.41 -15.36
CA THR A 19 -6.06 1.58 -13.91
C THR A 19 -5.15 0.61 -13.16
N ILE A 20 -5.13 -0.67 -13.53
CA ILE A 20 -4.26 -1.68 -12.91
C ILE A 20 -2.78 -1.38 -13.17
N ALA A 21 -2.42 -0.95 -14.38
CA ALA A 21 -1.03 -0.62 -14.71
C ALA A 21 -0.52 0.57 -13.90
N VAL A 22 -1.34 1.62 -13.78
CA VAL A 22 -0.99 2.82 -13.00
C VAL A 22 -0.89 2.51 -11.52
N THR A 23 -1.82 1.74 -10.96
CA THR A 23 -1.73 1.35 -9.54
C THR A 23 -0.52 0.47 -9.28
N ALA A 24 -0.22 -0.49 -10.14
CA ALA A 24 0.97 -1.31 -10.02
C ALA A 24 2.27 -0.49 -10.12
N LEU A 25 2.31 0.50 -11.01
CA LEU A 25 3.46 1.41 -11.15
C LEU A 25 3.67 2.23 -9.87
N ILE A 26 2.60 2.83 -9.32
CA ILE A 26 2.68 3.62 -8.09
C ILE A 26 3.15 2.75 -6.92
N VAL A 27 2.60 1.55 -6.77
CA VAL A 27 2.98 0.61 -5.71
C VAL A 27 4.44 0.18 -5.87
N GLY A 28 4.87 -0.15 -7.10
CA GLY A 28 6.26 -0.51 -7.38
C GLY A 28 7.23 0.63 -7.09
N ALA A 29 6.89 1.85 -7.51
CA ALA A 29 7.68 3.04 -7.22
C ALA A 29 7.76 3.29 -5.71
N PHE A 30 6.67 3.14 -4.97
CA PHE A 30 6.67 3.25 -3.52
C PHE A 30 7.64 2.27 -2.86
N PHE A 31 7.73 1.02 -3.32
CA PHE A 31 8.72 0.09 -2.77
C PHE A 31 10.16 0.45 -3.15
N ILE A 32 10.42 0.84 -4.40
CA ILE A 32 11.77 1.22 -4.83
C ILE A 32 12.25 2.47 -4.08
N PHE A 33 11.42 3.50 -3.97
CA PHE A 33 11.81 4.75 -3.32
C PHE A 33 11.65 4.70 -1.80
N GLY A 34 10.61 4.05 -1.30
CA GLY A 34 10.33 3.92 0.12
C GLY A 34 11.24 2.91 0.82
N ALA A 35 11.51 1.75 0.20
CA ALA A 35 12.41 0.74 0.77
C ALA A 35 13.84 0.83 0.22
N GLY A 36 14.01 1.16 -1.07
CA GLY A 36 15.33 1.21 -1.71
C GLY A 36 16.10 2.53 -1.56
N LEU A 37 15.42 3.69 -1.38
CA LEU A 37 16.07 4.96 -0.98
C LEU A 37 15.87 5.29 0.50
N ALA A 38 15.39 4.33 1.28
CA ALA A 38 15.27 4.48 2.72
C ALA A 38 16.68 4.68 3.30
N ASN A 39 16.97 5.88 3.82
CA ASN A 39 18.26 6.16 4.43
C ASN A 39 18.46 5.20 5.60
N SER A 40 19.38 4.24 5.45
CA SER A 40 19.57 3.15 6.40
C SER A 40 19.86 3.65 7.81
N ALA A 41 20.54 4.80 7.96
CA ALA A 41 20.78 5.43 9.25
C ALA A 41 19.47 5.90 9.90
N VAL A 42 18.62 6.62 9.14
CA VAL A 42 17.31 7.08 9.65
C VAL A 42 16.42 5.89 10.01
N LEU A 43 16.37 4.85 9.17
CA LEU A 43 15.55 3.67 9.46
C LEU A 43 16.10 2.88 10.66
N HIS A 44 17.42 2.78 10.79
CA HIS A 44 18.07 2.14 11.93
C HIS A 44 17.79 2.90 13.23
N ASP A 45 17.95 4.22 13.24
CA ASP A 45 17.66 5.07 14.40
C ASP A 45 16.17 5.03 14.77
N THR A 46 15.28 5.07 13.78
CA THR A 46 13.83 4.94 14.00
C THR A 46 13.48 3.57 14.59
N ALA A 47 14.13 2.48 14.14
CA ALA A 47 13.91 1.15 14.70
C ALA A 47 14.45 1.03 16.13
N HIS A 48 15.61 1.66 16.41
CA HIS A 48 16.15 1.78 17.75
C HIS A 48 15.21 2.57 18.67
N ASP A 49 14.69 3.71 18.22
CA ASP A 49 13.73 4.54 18.95
C ASP A 49 12.39 3.81 19.16
N ALA A 50 11.92 3.08 18.15
CA ALA A 50 10.71 2.30 18.24
C ALA A 50 10.83 1.20 19.29
N ARG A 51 11.96 0.48 19.37
CA ARG A 51 12.23 -0.48 20.46
C ARG A 51 12.21 0.21 21.83
N HIS A 52 12.80 1.40 21.97
CA HIS A 52 12.76 2.15 23.22
C HIS A 52 11.33 2.57 23.57
N ALA A 53 10.50 2.92 22.58
CA ALA A 53 9.09 3.26 22.76
C ALA A 53 8.20 2.03 23.03
N TYR A 54 8.46 0.87 22.40
CA TYR A 54 7.71 -0.36 22.65
C TYR A 54 8.05 -0.98 24.02
N GLY A 55 9.16 -0.58 24.63
CA GLY A 55 9.53 -0.90 26.00
C GLY A 55 8.93 0.04 27.06
N PHE A 56 8.02 0.96 26.71
CA PHE A 56 7.34 1.78 27.72
C PHE A 56 6.66 0.88 28.76
N PRO A 57 6.94 1.08 30.06
CA PRO A 57 6.55 0.15 31.11
C PRO A 57 5.01 0.09 31.24
N CYS A 58 4.46 -1.12 31.23
CA CYS A 58 3.07 -1.35 31.63
C CYS A 58 2.90 -1.33 33.16
N HIS A 59 4.00 -1.35 33.90
CA HIS A 59 4.17 -0.96 35.29
C HIS A 59 5.66 -0.87 35.58
#